data_AF-A0A957S2C0-F1
#
_entry.id   AF-A0A957S2C0-F1
#
_cell.length_a   1.000
_cell.length_b   1.000
_cell.length_c   1.000
_cell.angle_alpha   90.00
_cell.angle_beta   90.00
_cell.angle_gamma   90.00
#
_symmetry.space_group_name_H-M   'P 1'
#
loop_
_entity.id
_entity.type
_entity.pdbx_description
1 polymer ?
#
loop_
_entity_poly.entity_id
_entity_poly.type
_entity_poly.pdbx_seq_one_letter_code
_entity_poly.pdbx_strand_id
1 'polypeptide(L)'
;MIRTITALSVAIAGLTLIAAGATFLWPQAANTPITFTTLHGEPVALYGAGLYRYETAFAGAGSTGTDIILLAVVVPLLLLMT
;
A
#
# COMPACT_ATOMS: atom_id res chain seq x y z
N MET A 1 -11.90 27.40 -11.00
CA MET A 1 -10.77 26.50 -11.35
C MET A 1 -9.95 26.14 -10.11
N ILE A 2 -9.30 27.09 -9.44
CA ILE A 2 -8.49 26.85 -8.22
C ILE A 2 -9.24 26.11 -7.10
N ARG A 3 -10.47 26.53 -6.78
CA ARG A 3 -11.29 25.87 -5.73
C ARG A 3 -11.53 24.37 -5.98
N THR A 4 -11.70 23.98 -7.24
CA THR A 4 -11.91 22.57 -7.62
C THR A 4 -10.63 21.76 -7.45
N ILE A 5 -9.47 22.34 -7.80
CA ILE A 5 -8.15 21.71 -7.66
C ILE A 5 -7.84 21.46 -6.18
N THR A 6 -8.02 22.47 -5.32
CA THR A 6 -7.79 22.32 -3.89
C THR A 6 -8.73 21.27 -3.28
N ALA A 7 -10.02 21.28 -3.65
CA ALA A 7 -10.98 20.28 -3.17
C ALA A 7 -10.62 18.84 -3.58
N LEU A 8 -10.25 18.64 -4.85
CA LEU A 8 -9.81 17.33 -5.33
C LEU A 8 -8.52 16.87 -4.65
N SER A 9 -7.59 17.79 -4.41
CA SER A 9 -6.31 17.46 -3.77
C SER A 9 -6.47 17.03 -2.33
N VAL A 10 -7.34 17.71 -1.57
CA VAL A 10 -7.71 17.29 -0.21
C VAL A 10 -8.41 15.93 -0.23
N ALA A 11 -9.31 15.69 -1.19
CA ALA A 11 -9.98 14.40 -1.32
C ALA A 11 -8.98 13.28 -1.62
N ILE A 12 -8.04 13.50 -2.55
CA ILE A 12 -6.97 12.55 -2.88
C ILE A 12 -6.09 12.28 -1.67
N ALA A 13 -5.68 13.33 -0.93
CA ALA A 13 -4.89 13.18 0.29
C ALA A 13 -5.62 12.32 1.34
N GLY A 14 -6.91 12.57 1.56
CA GLY A 14 -7.73 11.79 2.49
C GLY A 14 -7.88 10.32 2.08
N LEU A 15 -8.18 10.07 0.79
CA LEU A 15 -8.28 8.70 0.27
C LEU A 15 -6.93 7.96 0.35
N THR A 16 -5.83 8.65 0.08
CA THR A 16 -4.48 8.08 0.18
C THR A 16 -4.13 7.72 1.61
N LEU A 17 -4.46 8.59 2.57
CA LEU A 17 -4.24 8.32 3.99
C LEU A 17 -4.99 7.07 4.46
N ILE A 18 -6.21 6.86 3.98
CA ILE A 18 -6.99 5.67 4.29
C ILE A 18 -6.37 4.43 3.63
N ALA A 19 -6.10 4.49 2.33
CA ALA A 19 -5.62 3.33 1.56
C ALA A 19 -4.22 2.88 1.98
N ALA A 20 -3.25 3.79 2.00
CA ALA A 20 -1.87 3.48 2.39
C ALA A 20 -1.72 3.34 3.91
N GLY A 21 -2.53 4.04 4.71
CA GLY A 21 -2.56 3.89 6.16
C GLY A 21 -3.07 2.52 6.60
N ALA A 22 -3.98 1.91 5.83
CA ALA A 22 -4.50 0.58 6.11
C ALA A 22 -3.39 -0.48 6.21
N THR A 23 -2.31 -0.36 5.43
CA THR A 23 -1.17 -1.28 5.47
C THR A 23 -0.52 -1.38 6.85
N PHE A 24 -0.50 -0.30 7.63
CA PHE A 24 0.06 -0.27 8.99
C PHE A 24 -0.92 -0.72 10.07
N LEU A 25 -2.22 -0.64 9.79
CA LEU A 25 -3.27 -1.06 10.71
C LEU A 25 -3.63 -2.53 10.55
N TRP A 26 -3.25 -3.15 9.42
CA TRP A 26 -3.59 -4.53 9.13
C TRP A 26 -2.77 -5.50 10.00
N PRO A 27 -3.39 -6.57 10.54
CA PRO A 27 -2.69 -7.54 11.38
C PRO A 27 -1.52 -8.19 10.64
N GLN A 28 -0.37 -8.22 11.31
CA GLN A 28 0.81 -8.94 10.85
C GLN A 28 0.76 -10.38 11.39
N ALA A 29 1.12 -11.35 10.56
CA ALA A 29 1.23 -12.75 10.95
C ALA A 29 2.69 -13.06 11.35
N ALA A 30 2.89 -13.86 12.40
CA ALA A 30 4.22 -14.16 12.93
C ALA A 30 5.08 -15.08 12.03
N ASN A 31 4.46 -15.80 11.08
CA ASN A 31 5.11 -16.87 10.28
C ASN A 31 5.03 -16.57 8.78
N THR A 32 5.70 -15.51 8.33
CA THR A 32 5.71 -15.06 6.94
C THR A 32 7.14 -14.81 6.46
N PRO A 33 7.49 -15.08 5.18
CA PRO A 33 6.62 -15.40 4.03
C PRO A 33 6.01 -16.82 4.06
N ILE A 34 4.90 -17.05 3.34
CA ILE A 34 4.27 -18.37 3.18
C ILE A 34 4.53 -18.94 1.78
N THR A 35 4.80 -20.23 1.65
CA THR A 35 5.00 -20.88 0.34
C THR A 35 3.66 -21.37 -0.21
N PHE A 36 3.39 -21.05 -1.48
CA PHE A 36 2.21 -21.52 -2.22
C PHE A 36 2.64 -22.22 -3.50
N THR A 37 2.03 -23.37 -3.82
CA THR A 37 2.27 -24.06 -5.10
C THR A 37 1.25 -23.60 -6.13
N THR A 38 1.73 -23.03 -7.23
CA THR A 38 0.87 -22.56 -8.32
C THR A 38 0.18 -23.72 -9.05
N LEU A 39 -0.81 -23.41 -9.90
CA LEU A 39 -1.46 -24.39 -10.76
C LEU A 39 -0.49 -25.10 -11.73
N HIS A 40 0.67 -24.50 -11.99
CA HIS A 40 1.72 -25.09 -12.83
C HIS A 40 2.69 -25.98 -12.02
N GLY A 41 2.48 -26.16 -10.72
CA GLY A 41 3.33 -26.95 -9.84
C GLY A 41 4.57 -26.21 -9.30
N GLU A 42 4.73 -24.93 -9.64
CA GLU A 42 5.89 -24.12 -9.20
C GLU A 42 5.62 -23.49 -7.81
N PRO A 43 6.55 -23.60 -6.85
CA PRO A 43 6.46 -22.87 -5.58
C PRO A 43 6.70 -21.37 -5.76
N VAL A 44 5.86 -20.55 -5.13
CA VAL A 44 6.02 -19.10 -5.01
C VAL A 44 5.92 -18.68 -3.56
N ALA A 45 6.77 -17.74 -3.14
CA ALA A 45 6.67 -17.12 -1.83
C ALA A 45 5.62 -16.00 -1.87
N LEU A 46 4.59 -16.10 -1.03
CA LEU A 46 3.62 -15.04 -0.78
C LEU A 46 4.04 -14.23 0.46
N TYR A 47 3.69 -12.95 0.45
CA TYR A 47 4.02 -12.02 1.52
C TYR A 47 3.45 -12.46 2.87
N GLY A 48 2.27 -13.09 2.88
CA GLY A 48 1.73 -13.85 4.01
C GLY A 48 1.18 -13.04 5.18
N ALA A 49 1.45 -11.74 5.27
CA ALA A 49 1.02 -10.86 6.36
C ALA A 49 0.44 -9.53 5.84
N GLY A 50 -0.30 -8.83 6.71
CA GLY A 50 -0.78 -7.49 6.43
C GLY A 50 -1.80 -7.42 5.29
N LEU A 51 -1.95 -6.21 4.74
CA LEU A 51 -2.90 -5.92 3.67
C LEU A 51 -2.58 -6.73 2.38
N TYR A 52 -1.29 -6.93 2.10
CA TYR A 52 -0.80 -7.60 0.89
C TYR A 52 -0.50 -9.10 1.07
N ARG A 53 -1.08 -9.76 2.09
CA ARG A 53 -0.79 -11.16 2.44
C ARG A 53 -0.89 -12.18 1.30
N TYR A 54 -1.71 -11.90 0.28
CA TYR A 54 -1.92 -12.79 -0.88
C TYR A 54 -1.08 -12.43 -2.09
N GLU A 55 -0.34 -11.32 -2.03
CA GLU A 55 0.62 -10.96 -3.05
C GLU A 55 1.88 -11.84 -2.93
N THR A 56 2.63 -11.94 -4.03
CA THR A 56 3.99 -12.48 -3.95
C THR A 56 4.83 -11.65 -2.99
N ALA A 57 5.84 -12.25 -2.37
CA ALA A 57 6.68 -11.56 -1.39
C ALA A 57 7.29 -10.25 -1.96
N PHE A 58 7.69 -10.27 -3.24
CA PHE A 58 8.19 -9.08 -3.93
C PHE A 58 7.11 -8.02 -4.12
N ALA A 59 5.94 -8.40 -4.65
CA ALA A 59 4.85 -7.47 -4.88
C ALA A 59 4.32 -6.86 -3.56
N GLY A 60 4.14 -7.68 -2.53
CA GLY A 60 3.69 -7.19 -1.21
C GLY A 60 4.67 -6.22 -0.56
N ALA A 61 5.98 -6.50 -0.65
CA ALA A 61 7.01 -5.57 -0.19
C ALA A 61 7.03 -4.27 -1.02
N GLY A 62 6.91 -4.37 -2.35
CA GLY A 62 6.86 -3.21 -3.24
C GLY A 62 5.65 -2.31 -3.00
N SER A 63 4.47 -2.89 -2.80
CA SER A 63 3.26 -2.14 -2.46
C SER A 63 3.36 -1.49 -1.09
N THR A 64 3.88 -2.20 -0.07
CA THR A 64 4.16 -1.62 1.25
C THR A 64 5.13 -0.44 1.17
N GLY A 65 6.19 -0.56 0.36
CA GLY A 65 7.13 0.53 0.10
C GLY A 65 6.46 1.73 -0.58
N THR A 66 5.55 1.48 -1.51
CA THR A 66 4.77 2.53 -2.19
C THR A 66 3.86 3.27 -1.21
N ASP A 67 3.20 2.55 -0.29
CA ASP A 67 2.37 3.16 0.75
C ASP A 67 3.17 4.08 1.66
N ILE A 68 4.39 3.66 2.05
CA ILE A 68 5.31 4.50 2.82
C ILE A 68 5.59 5.80 2.06
N ILE A 69 5.93 5.71 0.78
CA ILE A 69 6.23 6.90 -0.06
C ILE A 69 5.00 7.78 -0.22
N LEU A 70 3.82 7.18 -0.41
CA LEU A 70 2.56 7.91 -0.53
C LEU A 70 2.27 8.75 0.71
N LEU A 71 2.39 8.14 1.90
CA LEU A 71 2.13 8.82 3.16
C LEU A 71 3.22 9.83 3.54
N ALA A 72 4.49 9.49 3.31
CA ALA A 72 5.61 10.30 3.80
C ALA A 72 6.02 11.43 2.84
N VAL A 73 5.76 11.29 1.54
CA VAL A 73 6.25 12.22 0.52
C VAL A 73 5.09 12.79 -0.31
N VAL A 74 4.28 11.93 -0.90
CA VAL A 74 3.28 12.37 -1.90
C VAL A 74 2.15 13.18 -1.25
N VAL A 75 1.56 12.70 -0.16
CA VAL A 75 0.50 13.43 0.55
C VAL A 75 0.97 14.78 1.08
N PRO A 76 2.12 14.90 1.79
CA PRO A 76 2.64 16.19 2.21
C PRO A 76 2.90 17.14 1.04
N LEU A 77 3.53 16.66 -0.03
CA LEU A 77 3.84 17.49 -1.18
C LEU A 77 2.58 17.97 -1.91
N LEU A 78 1.58 17.09 -2.06
CA LEU A 78 0.29 17.43 -2.65
C LEU A 78 -0.35 18.58 -1.87
N LEU A 79 -0.44 18.47 -0.55
CA LEU A 79 -1.07 19.50 0.28
C LEU A 79 -0.30 20.82 0.31
N LEU A 80 1.04 20.79 0.19
CA LEU A 80 1.86 22.00 0.12
C LEU A 80 1.72 22.76 -1.21
N MET A 81 1.35 22.06 -2.29
CA MET A 81 1.33 22.60 -3.66
C MET A 81 -0.07 22.92 -4.21
N THR A 82 -1.13 22.82 -3.40
CA THR A 82 -2.55 22.90 -3.82
C THR A 82 -3.33 24.04 -3.21
#